data_AF-T2JPV5-F1
#
_entry.id   AF-T2JPV5-F1
#
_cell.length_a   1.000
_cell.length_b   1.000
_cell.length_c   1.000
_cell.angle_alpha   90.00
_cell.angle_beta   90.00
_cell.angle_gamma   90.00
#
_symmetry.space_group_name_H-M   'P 1'
#
loop_
_entity.id
_entity.type
_entity.pdbx_description
1 polymer ?
#
loop_
_entity_poly.entity_id
_entity_poly.type
_entity_poly.pdbx_seq_one_letter_code
_entity_poly.pdbx_strand_id
1 'polypeptide(L)'
;MNLYFKFTPEEWQTIVKENILLDREEINEEGLWKENHPLLLQIFTQPIFEQPTFFFEIIERRRQARGFGEGNFRALFEAIEREQRKRGTLIN
;
A
#
# COMPACT_ATOMS: atom_id res chain seq x y z
N MET A 1 17.00 10.06 -2.01
CA MET A 1 16.28 10.72 -3.12
C MET A 1 14.83 10.95 -2.73
N ASN A 2 14.35 12.19 -2.83
CA ASN A 2 13.06 12.60 -2.27
C ASN A 2 11.87 12.12 -3.15
N LEU A 3 10.88 11.44 -2.55
CA LEU A 3 9.66 10.99 -3.24
C LEU A 3 8.86 12.12 -3.88
N TYR A 4 8.99 13.31 -3.34
CA TYR A 4 8.28 14.52 -3.78
C TYR A 4 8.61 14.89 -5.23
N PHE A 5 9.71 14.38 -5.82
CA PHE A 5 10.01 14.61 -7.23
C PHE A 5 9.35 13.61 -8.19
N LYS A 6 8.70 12.55 -7.68
CA LYS A 6 8.04 11.53 -8.50
C LYS A 6 6.53 11.72 -8.61
N PHE A 7 5.96 12.60 -7.79
CA PHE A 7 4.54 12.93 -7.76
C PHE A 7 4.40 14.45 -7.75
N THR A 8 3.36 14.99 -8.38
CA THR A 8 3.03 16.41 -8.16
C THR A 8 2.59 16.63 -6.70
N PRO A 9 2.66 17.86 -6.17
CA PRO A 9 2.12 18.16 -4.85
C PRO A 9 0.66 17.72 -4.68
N GLU A 10 -0.17 17.86 -5.71
CA GLU A 10 -1.58 17.48 -5.71
C GLU A 10 -1.76 15.96 -5.69
N GLU A 11 -0.97 15.21 -6.48
CA GLU A 11 -0.95 13.75 -6.40
C GLU A 11 -0.54 13.29 -5.00
N TRP A 12 0.49 13.90 -4.42
CA TRP A 12 0.96 13.55 -3.08
C TRP A 12 -0.10 13.83 -2.01
N GLN A 13 -0.75 14.99 -2.09
CA GLN A 13 -1.88 15.32 -1.21
C GLN A 13 -3.00 14.30 -1.34
N THR A 14 -3.31 13.85 -2.56
CA THR A 14 -4.34 12.85 -2.82
C THR A 14 -3.96 11.49 -2.23
N ILE A 15 -2.72 11.03 -2.44
CA ILE A 15 -2.19 9.78 -1.88
C ILE A 15 -2.36 9.77 -0.36
N VAL A 16 -1.96 10.85 0.30
CA VAL A 16 -2.08 10.98 1.76
C VAL A 16 -3.54 11.04 2.18
N LYS A 17 -4.35 11.89 1.54
CA LYS A 17 -5.76 12.12 1.90
C LYS A 17 -6.60 10.86 1.80
N GLU A 18 -6.38 10.06 0.76
CA GLU A 18 -7.15 8.85 0.47
C GLU A 18 -6.54 7.60 1.13
N ASN A 19 -5.47 7.74 1.92
CA ASN A 19 -4.76 6.62 2.57
C ASN A 19 -4.22 5.57 1.57
N ILE A 20 -3.71 6.03 0.43
CA ILE A 20 -3.08 5.16 -0.56
C ILE A 20 -1.69 4.74 -0.02
N LEU A 21 -1.47 3.43 0.04
CA LEU A 21 -0.21 2.85 0.46
C LEU A 21 0.77 2.85 -0.72
N LEU A 22 2.00 3.32 -0.48
CA LEU A 22 3.05 3.40 -1.48
C LEU A 22 4.20 2.47 -1.11
N ASP A 23 4.47 1.50 -1.99
CA ASP A 23 5.61 0.61 -1.89
C ASP A 23 6.54 0.77 -3.10
N ARG A 24 7.80 0.39 -2.93
CA ARG A 24 8.81 0.38 -4.00
C ARG A 24 9.48 -0.96 -4.04
N GLU A 25 9.67 -1.49 -5.26
CA GLU A 25 10.50 -2.67 -5.41
C GLU A 25 11.96 -2.32 -5.08
N GLU A 26 12.62 -3.25 -4.38
CA GLU A 26 13.92 -3.02 -3.78
C GLU A 26 15.02 -2.70 -4.80
N ILE A 27 16.09 -2.22 -4.18
CA ILE A 27 17.40 -1.90 -4.73
C ILE A 27 17.93 -3.05 -5.59
N ASN A 28 18.67 -2.77 -6.67
CA ASN A 28 19.27 -3.83 -7.49
C ASN A 28 20.29 -4.64 -6.67
N GLU A 29 20.82 -5.74 -7.23
CA GLU A 29 21.85 -6.60 -6.58
C GLU A 29 23.07 -5.80 -6.06
N GLU A 30 23.28 -4.59 -6.56
CA GLU A 30 24.37 -3.67 -6.22
C GLU A 30 24.00 -2.69 -5.09
N GLY A 31 22.78 -2.75 -4.55
CA GLY A 31 22.33 -1.83 -3.50
C GLY A 31 22.18 -0.38 -3.97
N LEU A 32 22.02 -0.14 -5.29
CA LEU A 32 21.77 1.17 -5.88
C LEU A 32 20.31 1.41 -6.30
N TRP A 33 19.82 2.61 -5.98
CA TRP A 33 18.49 3.02 -6.40
C TRP A 33 18.46 3.28 -7.92
N LYS A 34 17.76 2.46 -8.72
CA LYS A 34 17.37 2.80 -10.10
C LYS A 34 16.57 4.11 -10.13
N GLU A 35 16.97 5.03 -11.00
CA GLU A 35 16.26 6.31 -11.19
C GLU A 35 14.77 6.14 -11.55
N ASN A 36 14.42 4.98 -12.12
CA ASN A 36 13.06 4.59 -12.52
C ASN A 36 12.55 3.35 -11.79
N HIS A 37 12.65 3.34 -10.46
CA HIS A 37 12.11 2.26 -9.64
C HIS A 37 10.64 1.98 -9.90
N PRO A 38 10.25 0.68 -9.95
CA PRO A 38 8.86 0.29 -9.93
C PRO A 38 8.18 0.78 -8.65
N LEU A 39 6.98 1.33 -8.80
CA LEU A 39 6.17 1.80 -7.68
C LEU A 39 4.85 1.05 -7.67
N LEU A 40 4.39 0.74 -6.47
CA LEU A 40 3.11 0.10 -6.23
C LEU A 40 2.27 1.01 -5.33
N LEU A 41 1.13 1.46 -5.86
CA LEU A 41 0.14 2.22 -5.11
C LEU A 41 -1.07 1.32 -4.88
N GLN A 42 -1.45 1.13 -3.62
CA GLN A 42 -2.56 0.24 -3.24
C GLN A 42 -3.52 0.94 -2.29
N ILE A 43 -4.81 0.68 -2.45
CA ILE A 43 -5.84 1.05 -1.50
C ILE A 43 -6.83 -0.11 -1.36
N PHE A 44 -7.29 -0.32 -0.13
CA PHE A 44 -8.20 -1.41 0.22
C PHE A 44 -9.51 -0.84 0.76
N THR A 45 -10.62 -1.41 0.33
CA THR A 45 -11.93 -1.02 0.86
C THR A 45 -12.15 -1.61 2.25
N GLN A 46 -13.10 -1.05 2.98
CA GLN A 46 -13.72 -1.79 4.07
C GLN A 46 -14.41 -3.06 3.53
N PRO A 47 -14.70 -4.05 4.39
CA PRO A 47 -15.50 -5.20 3.97
C PRO A 47 -16.86 -4.76 3.43
N ILE A 48 -17.28 -5.36 2.31
CA ILE A 48 -18.54 -4.97 1.62
C ILE A 48 -19.76 -5.74 2.11
N PHE A 49 -19.55 -6.80 2.88
CA PHE A 49 -20.58 -7.60 3.52
C PHE A 49 -20.52 -7.44 5.04
N GLU A 50 -21.60 -7.83 5.72
CA GLU A 50 -21.68 -7.79 7.20
C GLU A 50 -20.59 -8.65 7.84
N GLN A 51 -20.33 -9.83 7.27
CA GLN A 51 -19.20 -10.65 7.66
C GLN A 51 -17.91 -10.08 7.03
N PRO A 52 -16.86 -9.79 7.82
CA PRO A 52 -15.64 -9.14 7.34
C PRO A 52 -14.70 -10.11 6.61
N THR A 53 -15.19 -10.76 5.56
CA THR A 53 -14.46 -11.79 4.82
C THR A 53 -14.05 -11.35 3.42
N PHE A 54 -14.75 -10.38 2.84
CA PHE A 54 -14.50 -9.91 1.46
C PHE A 54 -14.36 -8.39 1.40
N PHE A 55 -13.33 -7.94 0.69
CA PHE A 55 -13.04 -6.54 0.40
C PHE A 55 -12.44 -6.43 -1.02
N PHE A 56 -12.41 -5.22 -1.56
CA PHE A 56 -11.73 -4.94 -2.82
C PHE A 56 -10.37 -4.31 -2.58
N GLU A 57 -9.45 -4.62 -3.49
CA GLU A 57 -8.17 -3.94 -3.65
C GLU A 57 -8.20 -3.18 -4.98
N ILE A 58 -7.71 -1.94 -4.96
CA ILE A 58 -7.38 -1.19 -6.15
C ILE A 58 -5.86 -0.99 -6.15
N ILE A 59 -5.23 -1.36 -7.26
CA ILE A 59 -3.78 -1.34 -7.43
C ILE A 59 -3.38 -0.58 -8.69
N GLU A 60 -2.46 0.38 -8.53
CA GLU A 60 -1.80 1.07 -9.64
C GLU A 60 -0.31 0.69 -9.66
N ARG A 61 0.13 0.17 -10.81
CA ARG A 61 1.51 -0.25 -11.06
C ARG A 61 2.19 0.79 -11.93
N ARG A 62 3.13 1.57 -11.37
CA ARG A 62 3.96 2.50 -12.16
C ARG A 62 5.30 1.83 -12.48
N ARG A 63 5.83 2.10 -13.67
CA ARG A 63 7.15 1.64 -14.15
C ARG A 63 7.33 0.11 -14.10
N GLN A 64 6.29 -0.62 -14.54
CA GLN A 64 6.30 -2.07 -14.68
C GLN A 64 6.57 -2.85 -13.39
N ALA A 65 6.06 -2.36 -12.24
CA ALA A 65 6.08 -3.12 -10.98
C ALA A 65 5.46 -4.50 -11.15
N ARG A 66 6.23 -5.55 -10.83
CA ARG A 66 5.85 -6.97 -10.94
C ARG A 66 5.58 -7.61 -9.58
N GLY A 67 6.08 -7.04 -8.50
CA GLY A 67 5.91 -7.50 -7.14
C GLY A 67 4.53 -7.20 -6.56
N PHE A 68 4.34 -7.58 -5.30
CA PHE A 68 3.06 -7.46 -4.58
C PHE A 68 3.05 -6.38 -3.49
N GLY A 69 4.22 -5.81 -3.16
CA GLY A 69 4.36 -4.78 -2.12
C GLY A 69 4.31 -5.37 -0.71
N GLU A 70 5.44 -5.88 -0.23
CA GLU A 70 5.54 -6.49 1.11
C GLU A 70 5.21 -5.47 2.23
N GLY A 71 5.65 -4.22 2.08
CA GLY A 71 5.36 -3.15 3.02
C GLY A 71 3.88 -2.80 3.04
N ASN A 72 3.26 -2.72 1.86
CA ASN A 72 1.82 -2.49 1.74
C ASN A 72 1.01 -3.64 2.34
N PHE A 73 1.44 -4.89 2.14
CA PHE A 73 0.81 -6.07 2.73
C PHE A 73 0.90 -6.05 4.26
N ARG A 74 2.06 -5.71 4.83
CA ARG A 74 2.19 -5.57 6.30
C ARG A 74 1.24 -4.51 6.85
N ALA A 75 1.17 -3.34 6.20
CA ALA A 75 0.26 -2.26 6.61
C ALA A 75 -1.21 -2.68 6.53
N LEU A 76 -1.61 -3.47 5.52
CA LEU A 76 -2.93 -4.06 5.42
C LEU A 76 -3.23 -4.99 6.61
N PHE A 77 -2.32 -5.90 6.96
CA PHE A 77 -2.49 -6.80 8.11
C PHE A 77 -2.62 -6.04 9.42
N GLU A 78 -1.77 -5.04 9.65
CA GLU A 78 -1.83 -4.18 10.84
C GLU A 78 -3.18 -3.42 10.92
N ALA A 79 -3.75 -3.01 9.78
CA ALA A 79 -5.06 -2.38 9.73
C ALA A 79 -6.19 -3.38 10.05
N ILE A 80 -6.15 -4.59 9.48
CA ILE A 80 -7.12 -5.66 9.73
C ILE A 80 -7.10 -6.08 11.20
N GLU A 81 -5.93 -6.30 11.80
CA GLU A 81 -5.82 -6.66 13.22
C GLU A 81 -6.43 -5.58 14.12
N ARG A 82 -6.20 -4.31 13.80
CA ARG A 82 -6.76 -3.19 14.55
C ARG A 82 -8.28 -3.19 14.50
N GLU A 83 -8.86 -3.50 13.34
CA GLU A 83 -10.31 -3.64 13.19
C GLU A 83 -10.87 -4.88 13.91
N GLN A 84 -10.16 -6.01 13.88
CA GLN A 84 -10.55 -7.21 14.62
C GLN A 84 -10.54 -6.99 16.14
N ARG A 85 -9.53 -6.27 16.67
CA ARG A 85 -9.48 -5.86 18.08
C ARG A 85 -10.67 -4.99 18.46
N LYS A 86 -11.04 -4.00 17.62
CA LYS A 86 -12.21 -3.15 17.86
C LYS A 86 -13.53 -3.93 17.91
N ARG A 87 -13.64 -4.99 17.10
CA ARG A 87 -14.82 -5.87 17.05
C ARG A 87 -14.83 -6.94 18.15
N GLY A 88 -13.74 -7.08 18.91
CA GLY A 88 -13.60 -8.13 19.94
C GLY A 88 -13.42 -9.54 19.36
N THR A 89 -13.05 -9.68 18.08
CA THR A 89 -12.90 -10.97 17.40
C THR A 89 -11.46 -11.49 17.39
N LEU A 90 -10.49 -10.67 17.81
CA LEU A 90 -9.11 -11.12 17.98
C LEU A 90 -8.94 -11.73 19.38
N ILE A 91 -8.64 -13.02 19.43
CA ILE A 91 -8.42 -13.78 20.67
C ILE A 91 -6.91 -13.93 20.86
N ASN A 92 -6.37 -13.49 21.99
CA ASN A 92 -4.97 -13.66 22.36
C ASN A 92 -4.66 -15.09 22.78
#